data_AF-A0A3S8ULA0-F1
#
_entry.id   AF-A0A3S8ULA0-F1
#
_cell.length_a   1.000
_cell.length_b   1.000
_cell.length_c   1.000
_cell.angle_alpha   90.00
_cell.angle_beta   90.00
_cell.angle_gamma   90.00
#
_symmetry.space_group_name_H-M   'P 1'
#
loop_
_entity.id
_entity.type
_entity.pdbx_description
1 polymer ?
#
loop_
_entity_poly.entity_id
_entity_poly.type
_entity_poly.pdbx_seq_one_letter_code
_entity_poly.pdbx_strand_id
1 'polypeptide(L)'
;MPSNDQIHICPVCFYPGLDEPAYDGFGCASYNICPCCGTEFGYDDSTVAHSELREKWIFEGMQWWSKHQLKPDGWDPVKQIENN
;
A
#
# COMPACT_ATOMS: atom_id res chain seq x y z
N MET A 1 -24.45 10.46 -6.07
CA MET A 1 -23.27 10.38 -5.19
C MET A 1 -23.04 8.91 -4.91
N PRO A 2 -22.05 8.26 -5.53
CA PRO A 2 -21.80 6.86 -5.24
C PRO A 2 -21.20 6.76 -3.84
N SER A 3 -21.76 5.86 -3.04
CA SER A 3 -21.27 5.41 -1.74
C SER A 3 -19.88 4.80 -1.90
N ASN A 4 -18.86 5.45 -1.34
CA ASN A 4 -17.45 5.18 -1.60
C ASN A 4 -16.83 4.21 -0.58
N ASP A 5 -17.51 3.11 -0.27
CA ASP A 5 -16.96 2.00 0.54
C ASP A 5 -16.12 1.05 -0.34
N GLN A 6 -15.33 1.58 -1.27
CA GLN A 6 -14.40 0.75 -2.05
C GLN A 6 -13.10 0.58 -1.25
N ILE A 7 -12.83 -0.66 -0.87
CA ILE A 7 -11.59 -1.05 -0.21
C ILE A 7 -10.52 -1.17 -1.31
N HIS A 8 -9.50 -0.32 -1.25
CA HIS A 8 -8.37 -0.37 -2.16
C HIS A 8 -7.14 -0.89 -1.41
N ILE A 9 -6.69 -2.07 -1.81
CA ILE A 9 -5.62 -2.79 -1.14
C ILE A 9 -4.29 -2.48 -1.82
N CYS A 10 -3.29 -2.10 -1.03
CA CYS A 10 -1.92 -1.99 -1.51
C CYS A 10 -1.38 -3.37 -1.90
N PRO A 11 -0.92 -3.58 -3.16
CA PRO A 11 -0.40 -4.89 -3.58
C PRO A 11 0.95 -5.24 -2.93
N VAL A 12 1.66 -4.23 -2.40
CA VAL A 12 2.94 -4.41 -1.71
C VAL A 12 2.70 -4.85 -0.27
N CYS A 13 2.04 -4.04 0.56
CA CYS A 13 1.94 -4.31 2.00
C CYS A 13 0.58 -4.79 2.47
N PHE A 14 -0.42 -4.91 1.59
CA PHE A 14 -1.80 -5.29 1.89
C PHE A 14 -2.60 -4.32 2.76
N TYR A 15 -2.12 -3.08 2.94
CA TYR A 15 -2.90 -2.04 3.58
C TYR A 15 -4.21 -1.78 2.80
N PRO A 16 -5.40 -1.92 3.44
CA PRO A 16 -6.69 -1.87 2.74
C PRO A 16 -7.28 -0.46 2.59
N GLY A 17 -6.54 0.57 2.99
CA GLY A 17 -7.02 1.95 3.06
C GLY A 17 -6.37 2.89 2.05
N LEU A 18 -6.04 2.43 0.84
CA LEU A 18 -5.63 3.34 -0.22
C LEU A 18 -6.81 4.24 -0.62
N ASP A 19 -6.53 5.49 -0.98
CA ASP A 19 -7.57 6.43 -1.43
C ASP A 19 -8.12 6.07 -2.82
N GLU A 20 -7.32 5.37 -3.64
CA GLU A 20 -7.69 4.84 -4.95
C GLU A 20 -6.88 3.55 -5.24
N PRO A 21 -7.26 2.72 -6.24
CA PRO A 21 -6.53 1.49 -6.53
C PRO A 21 -5.12 1.78 -7.06
N ALA A 22 -4.15 0.94 -6.72
CA ALA A 22 -2.76 1.09 -7.19
C ALA A 22 -2.69 1.14 -8.73
N TYR A 23 -3.52 0.33 -9.40
CA TYR A 23 -3.75 0.32 -10.84
C TYR A 23 -5.24 0.28 -11.13
N ASP A 24 -5.66 0.99 -12.18
CA ASP A 24 -7.05 0.95 -12.65
C ASP A 24 -7.36 -0.33 -13.45
N GLY A 25 -8.60 -0.45 -13.94
CA GLY A 25 -9.05 -1.60 -14.73
C GLY A 25 -8.37 -1.76 -16.09
N PHE A 26 -7.59 -0.78 -16.54
CA PHE A 26 -6.80 -0.80 -17.76
C PHE A 26 -5.31 -1.04 -17.50
N GLY A 27 -4.91 -1.17 -16.23
CA GLY A 27 -3.51 -1.34 -15.82
C GLY A 27 -2.72 -0.03 -15.77
N CYS A 28 -3.38 1.13 -15.81
CA CYS A 28 -2.72 2.41 -15.60
C CYS A 28 -2.44 2.61 -14.11
N ALA A 29 -1.20 2.98 -13.77
CA ALA A 29 -0.81 3.25 -12.39
C ALA A 29 -1.46 4.54 -11.86
N SER A 30 -1.78 4.56 -10.57
CA SER A 30 -2.30 5.75 -9.88
C SER A 30 -1.25 6.84 -9.63
N TYR A 31 0.04 6.48 -9.58
CA TYR A 31 1.12 7.36 -9.11
C TYR A 31 0.95 7.86 -7.67
N ASN A 32 0.02 7.28 -6.91
CA ASN A 32 -0.10 7.52 -5.50
C ASN A 32 0.97 6.77 -4.71
N ILE A 33 1.27 7.30 -3.53
CA ILE A 33 2.19 6.70 -2.58
C ILE A 33 1.39 5.99 -1.51
N CYS A 34 1.66 4.70 -1.29
CA CYS A 34 1.05 3.99 -0.19
C CYS A 34 1.47 4.62 1.16
N PRO A 35 0.54 5.07 2.02
CA PRO A 35 0.92 5.69 3.29
C PRO A 35 1.53 4.71 4.28
N CYS A 36 1.27 3.41 4.10
CA CYS A 36 1.78 2.34 4.93
C CYS A 36 3.23 1.99 4.56
N CYS A 37 3.49 1.48 3.34
CA CYS A 37 4.83 1.01 2.95
C CYS A 37 5.66 2.01 2.15
N GLY A 38 5.07 3.12 1.70
CA GLY A 38 5.79 4.18 0.99
C GLY A 38 6.05 3.93 -0.49
N THR A 39 5.53 2.84 -1.07
CA THR A 39 5.66 2.56 -2.50
C THR A 39 4.89 3.59 -3.31
N GLU A 40 5.55 4.22 -4.27
CA GLU A 40 4.94 5.01 -5.34
C GLU A 40 4.62 4.11 -6.53
N PHE A 41 3.32 3.90 -6.80
CA PHE A 41 2.86 2.99 -7.86
C PHE A 41 3.14 3.56 -9.26
N GLY A 42 3.69 2.74 -10.15
CA GLY A 42 4.18 3.15 -11.47
C GLY A 42 5.58 3.76 -11.45
N TYR A 43 6.19 3.99 -10.28
CA TYR A 43 7.57 4.47 -10.15
C TYR A 43 8.47 3.42 -9.48
N ASP A 44 8.25 3.14 -8.20
CA ASP A 44 9.07 2.16 -7.46
C ASP A 44 8.86 0.74 -7.99
N ASP A 45 7.63 0.40 -8.35
CA ASP A 45 7.26 -0.91 -8.90
C ASP A 45 7.33 -0.99 -10.43
N SER A 46 7.90 0.04 -11.09
CA SER A 46 8.12 0.04 -12.55
C SER A 46 9.18 -0.98 -12.98
N THR A 47 10.11 -1.30 -12.08
CA THR A 47 11.25 -2.20 -12.33
C THR A 47 11.47 -3.22 -11.22
N VAL A 48 10.81 -3.06 -10.08
CA VAL A 48 10.95 -3.91 -8.89
C VAL A 48 9.62 -4.59 -8.63
N ALA A 49 9.63 -5.90 -8.41
CA ALA A 49 8.40 -6.64 -8.12
C ALA A 49 7.80 -6.22 -6.78
N HIS A 50 6.46 -6.24 -6.68
CA HIS A 50 5.77 -5.92 -5.41
C HIS A 50 6.21 -6.80 -4.24
N SER A 51 6.59 -8.06 -4.49
CA SER A 51 7.14 -8.96 -3.47
C SER A 51 8.49 -8.50 -2.93
N GLU A 52 9.38 -8.00 -3.80
CA GLU A 52 10.70 -7.50 -3.38
C GLU A 52 10.56 -6.18 -2.59
N LEU A 53 9.66 -5.29 -3.02
CA LEU A 53 9.33 -4.09 -2.27
C LEU A 53 8.73 -4.42 -0.89
N ARG A 54 7.91 -5.47 -0.81
CA ARG A 54 7.35 -5.97 0.45
C ARG A 54 8.45 -6.50 1.37
N GLU A 55 9.35 -7.33 0.85
CA GLU A 55 10.48 -7.87 1.61
C GLU A 55 11.38 -6.76 2.15
N LYS A 56 11.65 -5.73 1.34
CA LYS A 56 12.39 -4.54 1.78
C LYS A 56 11.68 -3.83 2.93
N TRP A 57 10.38 -3.58 2.81
CA TRP A 57 9.60 -2.95 3.89
C TRP A 57 9.58 -3.81 5.17
N ILE A 58 9.50 -5.14 5.03
CA ILE A 58 9.60 -6.08 6.15
C ILE A 58 10.98 -5.98 6.82
N PHE A 59 12.05 -5.99 6.03
CA PHE A 59 13.43 -5.88 6.50
C PHE A 59 13.70 -4.56 7.24
N GLU A 60 13.10 -3.46 6.78
CA GLU A 60 13.18 -2.14 7.41
C GLU A 60 12.31 -2.01 8.67
N GLY A 61 11.66 -3.09 9.12
CA GLY A 61 10.89 -3.14 10.36
C GLY A 61 9.44 -2.70 10.20
N MET A 62 8.89 -2.77 8.99
CA MET A 62 7.49 -2.51 8.67
C MET A 62 6.97 -1.19 9.25
N GLN A 63 7.76 -0.13 9.12
CA GLN A 63 7.40 1.17 9.64
C GLN A 63 6.27 1.78 8.82
N TRP A 64 5.37 2.51 9.49
CA TRP A 64 4.39 3.35 8.81
C TRP A 64 5.12 4.51 8.13
N TRP A 65 5.04 4.58 6.80
CA TRP A 65 5.84 5.51 6.01
C TRP A 65 5.35 6.97 6.12
N SER A 66 4.03 7.18 6.10
CA SER A 66 3.46 8.53 6.01
C SER A 66 3.64 9.32 7.31
N LYS A 67 4.14 10.55 7.17
CA LYS A 67 4.22 11.52 8.28
C LYS A 67 2.97 12.40 8.40
N HIS A 68 2.13 12.42 7.37
CA HIS A 68 0.95 13.29 7.28
C HIS A 68 -0.36 12.53 7.45
N GLN A 69 -0.40 11.27 6.98
CA GLN A 69 -1.54 10.39 7.17
C GLN A 69 -1.23 9.49 8.37
N LEU A 70 -2.08 9.54 9.39
CA LEU A 70 -1.89 8.75 10.60
C LEU A 70 -2.21 7.28 10.32
N LYS A 71 -1.41 6.39 10.92
CA LYS A 71 -1.73 4.96 10.95
C LYS A 71 -3.04 4.72 11.70
N PRO A 72 -3.85 3.72 11.32
CA PRO A 72 -5.05 3.36 12.06
C PRO A 72 -4.76 3.04 13.54
N ASP A 73 -5.74 3.28 14.41
CA ASP A 73 -5.66 2.91 15.81
C ASP A 73 -5.50 1.40 15.97
N GLY A 74 -4.54 0.98 16.80
CA GLY A 74 -4.21 -0.43 16.97
C GLY A 74 -3.59 -1.11 15.74
N TRP A 75 -3.14 -0.34 14.73
CA TRP A 75 -2.48 -0.89 13.55
C TRP A 75 -1.27 -1.76 13.92
N ASP A 76 -1.25 -2.97 13.36
CA ASP A 76 -0.26 -4.02 13.56
C ASP A 76 0.22 -4.51 12.18
N PRO A 77 1.47 -4.22 11.79
CA PRO A 77 1.98 -4.59 10.48
C PRO A 77 2.07 -6.10 10.26
N VAL A 78 2.25 -6.89 11.32
CA VAL A 78 2.34 -8.35 11.23
C VAL A 78 0.97 -8.93 10.88
N LYS A 79 -0.08 -8.49 11.57
CA LYS A 79 -1.46 -8.90 11.24
C LYS A 79 -1.91 -8.45 9.86
N GLN A 80 -1.37 -7.35 9.35
CA GLN A 80 -1.67 -6.86 8.00
C GLN A 80 -1.21 -7.85 6.93
N ILE A 81 -0.06 -8.49 7.13
CA ILE A 81 0.52 -9.44 6.18
C ILE A 81 0.11 -10.90 6.44
N GLU A 82 -0.22 -11.29 7.68
CA GLU A 82 -0.58 -12.67 8.03
C GLU A 82 -1.90 -13.17 7.40
N ASN A 83 -2.74 -12.26 6.89
CA ASN A 83 -4.06 -12.59 6.34
C ASN A 83 -4.13 -12.59 4.79
N ASN A 84 -3.00 -12.60 4.07
CA ASN A 84 -2.93 -12.63 2.60
C ASN A 84 -1.95 -13.66 2.03
#